data_AF-A0A1A9Z3M9-F1
#
_entry.id   AF-A0A1A9Z3M9-F1
#
_cell.length_a   1.000
_cell.length_b   1.000
_cell.length_c   1.000
_cell.angle_alpha   90.00
_cell.angle_beta   90.00
_cell.angle_gamma   90.00
#
_symmetry.space_group_name_H-M   'P 1'
#
loop_
_entity.id
_entity.type
_entity.pdbx_description
1 polymer ?
#
loop_
_entity_poly.entity_id
_entity_poly.type
_entity_poly.pdbx_seq_one_letter_code
_entity_poly.pdbx_strand_id
1 'polypeptide(L)'
;MSYGNSWTAKAEITKYWTFTRLEDLLETARIYERQILSSPLAFTSTPFRELLLCRKWQIVNKTERFPQDGLYVIISHGTIAQLYDNVVVPGIGLRDKDVDENLRRHQTEIFKECYRHLRTLTATLVTPPPPETDNFIFSRESFEKFYGLQWTEKNISQ
;
A
#
# COMPACT_ATOMS: atom_id res chain seq x y z
N MET A 1 -23.11 13.36 -11.38
CA MET A 1 -22.05 14.27 -10.89
C MET A 1 -20.68 13.77 -11.37
N SER A 2 -19.65 14.63 -11.41
CA SER A 2 -18.28 14.27 -11.83
C SER A 2 -17.26 15.30 -11.32
N TYR A 3 -15.96 15.00 -11.39
CA TYR A 3 -14.90 15.99 -11.18
C TYR A 3 -14.78 17.02 -12.34
N GLY A 4 -15.53 16.84 -13.43
CA GLY A 4 -15.67 17.84 -14.49
C GLY A 4 -14.33 18.29 -15.08
N ASN A 5 -14.13 19.61 -15.14
CA ASN A 5 -12.91 20.25 -15.66
C ASN A 5 -11.74 20.22 -14.67
N SER A 6 -11.99 19.94 -13.39
CA SER A 6 -10.92 19.81 -12.39
C SER A 6 -10.20 18.46 -12.47
N TRP A 7 -10.75 17.49 -13.21
CA TRP A 7 -10.18 16.14 -13.29
C TRP A 7 -8.78 16.09 -13.91
N THR A 8 -7.91 15.25 -13.34
CA THR A 8 -6.57 14.94 -13.87
C THR A 8 -6.27 13.45 -13.74
N ALA A 9 -5.59 12.87 -14.73
CA ALA A 9 -5.16 11.46 -14.70
C ALA A 9 -4.22 11.16 -13.52
N LYS A 10 -3.53 12.17 -12.98
CA LYS A 10 -2.68 12.02 -11.78
C LYS A 10 -3.46 11.71 -10.51
N ALA A 11 -4.77 11.99 -10.49
CA ALA A 11 -5.67 11.71 -9.37
C ALA A 11 -6.35 10.34 -9.49
N GLU A 12 -6.01 9.55 -10.52
CA GLU A 12 -6.54 8.20 -10.66
C GLU A 12 -5.89 7.25 -9.65
N ILE A 13 -6.72 6.67 -8.78
CA ILE A 13 -6.24 5.77 -7.73
C ILE A 13 -6.63 4.34 -8.07
N THR A 14 -5.60 3.52 -8.31
CA THR A 14 -5.74 2.08 -8.64
C THR A 14 -5.03 1.16 -7.64
N LYS A 15 -4.23 1.72 -6.71
CA LYS A 15 -3.52 0.98 -5.66
C LYS A 15 -3.65 1.70 -4.33
N TYR A 16 -4.41 1.12 -3.41
CA TYR A 16 -4.67 1.71 -2.10
C TYR A 16 -4.91 0.64 -1.04
N TRP A 17 -4.84 1.06 0.22
CA TRP A 17 -5.39 0.35 1.37
C TRP A 17 -6.38 1.25 2.11
N THR A 18 -7.48 0.67 2.60
CA THR A 18 -8.24 1.31 3.67
C THR A 18 -7.41 1.25 4.95
N PHE A 19 -7.54 2.24 5.83
CA PHE A 19 -6.78 2.25 7.09
C PHE A 19 -7.05 1.00 7.95
N THR A 20 -8.30 0.54 8.02
CA THR A 20 -8.66 -0.72 8.71
C THR A 20 -7.95 -1.94 8.12
N ARG A 21 -7.90 -2.06 6.79
CA ARG A 21 -7.17 -3.16 6.15
C ARG A 21 -5.69 -3.08 6.48
N LEU A 22 -5.13 -1.88 6.51
CA LEU A 22 -3.74 -1.68 6.88
C LEU A 22 -3.48 -2.14 8.33
N GLU A 23 -4.34 -1.80 9.29
CA GLU A 23 -4.19 -2.24 10.69
C GLU A 23 -4.16 -3.78 10.80
N ASP A 24 -5.08 -4.48 10.14
CA ASP A 24 -5.12 -5.94 10.12
C ASP A 24 -3.83 -6.54 9.53
N LEU A 25 -3.33 -5.92 8.46
CA LEU A 25 -2.11 -6.33 7.79
C LEU A 25 -0.88 -6.13 8.69
N LEU A 26 -0.80 -5.01 9.41
CA LEU A 26 0.28 -4.72 10.35
C LEU A 26 0.27 -5.68 11.55
N GLU A 27 -0.91 -6.03 12.06
CA GLU A 27 -1.01 -7.00 13.16
C GLU A 27 -0.61 -8.40 12.70
N THR A 28 -1.09 -8.82 11.52
CA THR A 28 -0.70 -10.09 10.90
C THR A 28 0.82 -10.16 10.74
N ALA A 29 1.45 -9.10 10.21
CA ALA A 29 2.89 -9.02 10.03
C ALA A 29 3.67 -9.25 11.34
N ARG A 30 3.25 -8.64 12.44
CA ARG A 30 3.88 -8.79 13.76
C ARG A 30 3.80 -10.22 14.28
N ILE A 31 2.68 -10.91 14.05
CA ILE A 31 2.51 -12.32 14.45
C ILE A 31 3.52 -13.20 13.72
N TYR A 32 3.65 -13.04 12.39
CA TYR A 32 4.59 -13.85 11.59
C TYR A 32 6.05 -13.52 11.88
N GLU A 33 6.37 -12.26 12.15
CA GLU A 33 7.72 -11.87 12.57
C GLU A 33 8.15 -12.63 13.83
N ARG A 34 7.26 -12.76 14.82
CA ARG A 34 7.54 -13.53 16.05
C ARG A 34 7.69 -15.03 15.78
N GLN A 35 6.96 -15.57 14.80
CA GLN A 35 7.00 -16.99 14.45
C GLN A 35 8.25 -17.39 13.67
N ILE A 36 8.78 -16.52 12.81
CA ILE A 36 10.04 -16.80 12.07
C ILE A 36 11.24 -16.85 13.01
N LEU A 37 11.21 -16.06 14.09
CA LEU A 37 12.21 -16.12 15.15
C LEU A 37 12.15 -17.45 15.94
N SER A 38 11.04 -18.19 15.89
CA SER A 38 10.88 -19.47 16.59
C SER A 38 10.95 -20.72 15.70
N SER A 39 10.68 -20.61 14.38
CA SER A 39 10.92 -21.69 13.40
C SER A 39 11.03 -21.15 11.97
N PRO A 40 12.22 -21.20 11.33
CA PRO A 40 12.43 -20.67 9.99
C PRO A 40 11.86 -21.54 8.86
N LEU A 41 11.30 -22.72 9.17
CA LEU A 41 10.88 -23.72 8.18
C LEU A 41 9.36 -23.75 7.90
N ALA A 42 8.58 -22.95 8.62
CA ALA A 42 7.13 -22.94 8.46
C ALA A 42 6.67 -21.62 7.83
N PHE A 43 6.10 -21.72 6.63
CA PHE A 43 5.25 -20.70 5.97
C PHE A 43 5.94 -19.49 5.36
N THR A 44 6.37 -19.67 4.13
CA THR A 44 6.61 -18.54 3.24
C THR A 44 5.72 -18.69 2.00
N SER A 45 4.68 -17.85 1.94
CA SER A 45 4.12 -17.29 0.69
C SER A 45 2.75 -16.63 0.87
N THR A 46 2.06 -16.80 1.99
CA THR A 46 0.66 -16.33 2.14
C THR A 46 0.52 -14.94 2.77
N PRO A 47 1.12 -14.60 3.92
CA PRO A 47 0.80 -13.35 4.62
C PRO A 47 1.39 -12.14 3.94
N PHE A 48 2.67 -12.22 3.52
CA PHE A 48 3.32 -11.16 2.74
C PHE A 48 2.64 -10.92 1.40
N ARG A 49 2.21 -11.99 0.74
CA ARG A 49 1.51 -11.87 -0.53
C ARG A 49 0.14 -11.20 -0.35
N GLU A 50 -0.60 -11.54 0.69
CA GLU A 50 -1.89 -10.88 1.01
C GLU A 50 -1.72 -9.46 1.60
N LEU A 51 -0.60 -9.19 2.28
CA LEU A 51 -0.19 -7.85 2.71
C LEU A 51 0.06 -6.92 1.52
N LEU A 52 0.71 -7.47 0.50
CA LEU A 52 1.33 -6.70 -0.58
C LEU A 52 0.57 -6.78 -1.90
N LEU A 53 -0.39 -7.69 -2.04
CA LEU A 53 -1.33 -7.67 -3.17
C LEU A 53 -2.45 -6.67 -2.86
N CYS A 54 -2.24 -5.42 -3.27
CA CYS A 54 -3.31 -4.44 -3.31
C CYS A 54 -4.39 -4.95 -4.27
N ARG A 55 -5.65 -4.91 -3.85
CA ARG A 55 -6.75 -5.05 -4.82
C ARG A 55 -6.62 -3.89 -5.80
N LYS A 56 -6.40 -4.21 -7.07
CA LYS A 56 -6.36 -3.23 -8.17
C LYS A 56 -7.78 -2.84 -8.54
N TRP A 57 -8.48 -2.17 -7.64
CA TRP A 57 -9.80 -1.64 -7.89
C TRP A 57 -9.66 -0.12 -8.02
N GLN A 58 -10.20 0.43 -9.09
CA GLN A 58 -10.25 1.87 -9.26
C GLN A 58 -11.30 2.40 -8.29
N ILE A 59 -10.91 3.29 -7.37
CA ILE A 59 -11.83 3.90 -6.40
C ILE A 59 -12.10 5.37 -6.67
N VAL A 60 -11.32 5.96 -7.57
CA VAL A 60 -11.40 7.37 -7.93
C VAL A 60 -11.13 7.46 -9.43
N ASN A 61 -12.10 8.02 -10.14
CA ASN A 61 -11.95 8.42 -11.54
C ASN A 61 -12.78 9.69 -11.79
N LYS A 62 -12.83 10.18 -13.04
CA LYS A 62 -13.59 11.39 -13.39
C LYS A 62 -15.05 11.33 -12.93
N THR A 63 -15.66 10.16 -12.95
CA THR A 63 -17.08 9.89 -12.66
C THR A 63 -17.33 9.21 -11.32
N GLU A 64 -16.27 8.89 -10.59
CA GLU A 64 -16.32 8.18 -9.31
C GLU A 64 -15.56 9.00 -8.27
N ARG A 65 -16.33 9.56 -7.33
CA ARG A 65 -15.80 10.45 -6.30
C ARG A 65 -15.03 9.64 -5.27
N PHE A 66 -13.97 10.23 -4.72
CA PHE A 66 -13.27 9.68 -3.56
C PHE A 66 -14.26 9.28 -2.44
N PRO A 67 -14.12 8.09 -1.83
CA PRO A 67 -15.04 7.62 -0.78
C PRO A 67 -15.21 8.62 0.35
N GLN A 68 -16.44 8.72 0.89
CA GLN A 68 -16.75 9.72 1.91
C GLN A 68 -16.09 9.39 3.24
N ASP A 69 -16.11 8.10 3.57
CA ASP A 69 -15.83 7.62 4.89
C ASP A 69 -14.46 6.92 4.91
N GLY A 70 -13.71 7.23 5.97
CA GLY A 70 -12.43 6.61 6.26
C GLY A 70 -11.21 7.33 5.70
N LEU A 71 -10.06 6.77 6.04
CA LEU A 71 -8.75 7.19 5.55
C LEU A 71 -8.20 6.11 4.61
N TYR A 72 -7.56 6.56 3.54
CA TYR A 72 -7.00 5.70 2.51
C TYR A 72 -5.52 6.00 2.37
N VAL A 73 -4.73 4.94 2.34
CA VAL A 73 -3.30 4.99 2.05
C VAL A 73 -3.10 4.75 0.57
N ILE A 74 -2.58 5.73 -0.14
CA ILE A 74 -2.33 5.70 -1.58
C ILE A 74 -0.93 5.19 -1.81
N ILE A 75 -0.83 3.96 -2.31
CA ILE A 75 0.41 3.20 -2.28
C ILE A 75 1.35 3.64 -3.40
N SER A 76 0.81 4.28 -4.45
CA SER A 76 1.59 4.87 -5.53
C SER A 76 2.24 6.22 -5.16
N HIS A 77 2.04 6.72 -3.94
CA HIS A 77 2.57 8.01 -3.53
C HIS A 77 3.77 7.90 -2.62
N GLY A 78 4.68 8.85 -2.82
CA GLY A 78 5.58 9.24 -1.76
C GLY A 78 6.56 8.16 -1.33
N THR A 79 6.96 8.22 -0.06
CA THR A 79 7.83 7.20 0.54
C THR A 79 7.16 5.82 0.60
N ILE A 80 5.83 5.77 0.68
CA ILE A 80 5.09 4.49 0.71
C ILE A 80 5.28 3.70 -0.60
N ALA A 81 5.37 4.36 -1.76
CA ALA A 81 5.59 3.68 -3.03
C ALA A 81 6.92 2.91 -3.06
N GLN A 82 8.00 3.57 -2.64
CA GLN A 82 9.32 2.94 -2.58
C GLN A 82 9.37 1.82 -1.53
N LEU A 83 8.79 2.07 -0.35
CA LEU A 83 8.72 1.04 0.70
C LEU A 83 7.89 -0.16 0.26
N TYR A 84 6.80 0.07 -0.46
CA TYR A 84 5.98 -1.00 -1.03
C TYR A 84 6.77 -1.84 -2.03
N ASP A 85 7.43 -1.22 -3.02
CA ASP A 85 8.22 -1.94 -4.02
C ASP A 85 9.37 -2.74 -3.38
N ASN A 86 10.04 -2.17 -2.37
CA ASN A 86 11.12 -2.83 -1.63
C ASN A 86 10.68 -4.06 -0.82
N VAL A 87 9.39 -4.19 -0.47
CA VAL A 87 8.88 -5.40 0.19
C VAL A 87 8.35 -6.40 -0.86
N VAL A 88 7.64 -5.92 -1.88
CA VAL A 88 6.97 -6.77 -2.88
C VAL A 88 7.96 -7.49 -3.79
N VAL A 89 8.95 -6.76 -4.31
CA VAL A 89 9.89 -7.28 -5.33
C VAL A 89 10.71 -8.46 -4.79
N PRO A 90 11.33 -8.38 -3.60
CA PRO A 90 12.06 -9.52 -3.05
C PRO A 90 11.14 -10.68 -2.66
N GLY A 91 9.94 -10.39 -2.16
CA GLY A 91 8.96 -11.41 -1.75
C GLY A 91 8.41 -12.25 -2.92
N ILE A 92 8.28 -11.69 -4.12
CA ILE A 92 7.87 -12.42 -5.33
C ILE A 92 8.99 -13.34 -5.83
N GLY A 93 10.25 -12.92 -5.74
CA GLY A 93 11.41 -13.69 -6.21
C GLY A 93 11.65 -15.01 -5.46
N LEU A 94 10.99 -15.21 -4.30
CA LEU A 94 11.11 -16.40 -3.46
C LEU A 94 10.21 -17.57 -3.91
N ARG A 95 9.33 -17.37 -4.90
CA ARG A 95 8.30 -18.35 -5.30
C ARG A 95 8.76 -19.49 -6.21
N ASP A 96 9.91 -19.36 -6.88
CA ASP A 96 10.19 -20.14 -8.09
C ASP A 96 11.45 -21.04 -8.05
N LYS A 97 12.06 -21.33 -6.90
CA LYS A 97 13.27 -22.19 -6.91
C LYS A 97 13.27 -23.28 -5.84
N ASP A 98 13.23 -24.52 -6.34
CA ASP A 98 13.48 -25.75 -5.59
C ASP A 98 14.84 -25.72 -4.88
N VAL A 99 14.86 -26.44 -3.76
CA VAL A 99 15.64 -26.16 -2.55
C VAL A 99 17.07 -26.72 -2.60
N ASP A 100 18.06 -25.83 -2.62
CA ASP A 100 19.45 -26.09 -2.22
C ASP A 100 19.71 -25.48 -0.81
N GLU A 101 20.60 -26.03 0.01
CA GLU A 101 20.93 -25.49 1.34
C GLU A 101 21.53 -24.09 1.27
N ASN A 102 22.29 -23.79 0.22
CA ASN A 102 22.75 -22.42 -0.05
C ASN A 102 21.59 -21.48 -0.39
N LEU A 103 20.52 -22.00 -1.01
CA LEU A 103 19.28 -21.28 -1.28
C LEU A 103 18.52 -20.98 0.02
N ARG A 104 18.54 -21.86 1.02
CA ARG A 104 17.88 -21.64 2.33
C ARG A 104 18.48 -20.46 3.10
N ARG A 105 19.81 -20.33 3.12
CA ARG A 105 20.48 -19.19 3.76
C ARG A 105 20.15 -17.89 3.04
N HIS A 106 20.14 -17.91 1.71
CA HIS A 106 19.76 -16.75 0.89
C HIS A 106 18.29 -16.34 1.09
N GLN A 107 17.37 -17.31 1.14
CA GLN A 107 15.95 -17.08 1.44
C GLN A 107 15.76 -16.45 2.83
N THR A 108 16.49 -16.93 3.84
CA THR A 108 16.43 -16.38 5.20
C THR A 108 16.82 -14.90 5.25
N GLU A 109 17.87 -14.51 4.52
CA GLU A 109 18.30 -13.09 4.45
C GLU A 109 17.28 -12.23 3.70
N ILE A 110 16.69 -12.72 2.61
CA ILE A 110 15.61 -12.03 1.91
C ILE A 110 14.39 -11.83 2.85
N PHE A 111 14.03 -12.83 3.66
CA PHE A 111 12.95 -12.67 4.64
C PHE A 111 13.28 -11.59 5.66
N LYS A 112 14.48 -11.60 6.25
CA LYS A 112 14.91 -10.54 7.19
C LYS A 112 14.83 -9.15 6.55
N GLU A 113 15.21 -9.03 5.28
CA GLU A 113 15.12 -7.77 4.55
C GLU A 113 13.67 -7.32 4.33
N CYS A 114 12.78 -8.22 3.88
CA CYS A 114 11.34 -7.94 3.77
C CYS A 114 10.73 -7.45 5.10
N TYR A 115 11.08 -8.09 6.23
CA TYR A 115 10.61 -7.66 7.56
C TYR A 115 11.16 -6.31 7.97
N ARG A 116 12.44 -6.03 7.66
CA ARG A 116 13.03 -4.70 7.91
C ARG A 116 12.26 -3.61 7.17
N HIS A 117 12.00 -3.80 5.88
CA HIS A 117 11.23 -2.85 5.08
C HIS A 117 9.79 -2.71 5.57
N LEU A 118 9.17 -3.82 6.01
CA LEU A 118 7.84 -3.80 6.59
C LEU A 118 7.77 -3.03 7.91
N ARG A 119 8.78 -3.16 8.79
CA ARG A 119 8.88 -2.34 10.01
C ARG A 119 9.00 -0.85 9.67
N THR A 120 9.82 -0.51 8.66
CA THR A 120 9.92 0.88 8.19
C THR A 120 8.58 1.39 7.67
N LEU A 121 7.90 0.62 6.82
CA LEU A 121 6.56 0.94 6.32
C LEU A 121 5.57 1.18 7.47
N THR A 122 5.56 0.27 8.45
CA THR A 122 4.73 0.37 9.65
C THR A 122 5.01 1.67 10.42
N ALA A 123 6.28 1.98 10.66
CA ALA A 123 6.68 3.17 11.40
C ALA A 123 6.27 4.46 10.67
N THR A 124 6.46 4.51 9.34
CA THR A 124 6.04 5.63 8.49
C THR A 124 4.52 5.82 8.50
N LEU A 125 3.74 4.76 8.66
CA LEU A 125 2.27 4.85 8.71
C LEU A 125 1.74 5.28 10.08
N VAL A 126 2.39 4.86 11.17
CA VAL A 126 2.03 5.24 12.54
C VAL A 126 2.46 6.67 12.87
N THR A 127 3.61 7.10 12.35
CA THR A 127 4.17 8.44 12.57
C THR A 127 4.56 9.02 11.21
N PRO A 128 3.58 9.50 10.43
CA PRO A 128 3.85 10.04 9.11
C PRO A 128 4.77 11.27 9.20
N PRO A 129 5.70 11.44 8.24
CA PRO A 129 6.54 12.62 8.19
C PRO A 129 5.66 13.89 8.06
N PRO A 130 6.11 15.03 8.61
CA PRO A 130 5.34 16.26 8.57
C PRO A 130 4.99 16.69 7.13
N PRO A 131 3.82 17.31 6.93
CA PRO A 131 3.18 17.45 5.63
C PRO A 131 3.75 18.66 4.87
N GLU A 132 4.89 18.50 4.20
CA GLU A 132 5.31 19.48 3.19
C GLU A 132 5.67 18.84 1.83
N THR A 133 6.00 17.55 1.78
CA THR A 133 6.39 16.91 0.51
C THR A 133 5.86 15.48 0.29
N ASP A 134 5.27 14.84 1.31
CA ASP A 134 5.01 13.40 1.26
C ASP A 134 3.63 13.01 1.81
N ASN A 135 2.57 13.33 1.06
CA ASN A 135 1.19 12.97 1.42
C ASN A 135 0.76 11.67 0.73
N PHE A 136 0.56 10.63 1.54
CA PHE A 136 0.07 9.32 1.10
C PHE A 136 -1.16 8.85 1.87
N ILE A 137 -1.58 9.55 2.93
CA ILE A 137 -2.82 9.27 3.67
C ILE A 137 -3.83 10.37 3.34
N PHE A 138 -5.00 9.96 2.85
CA PHE A 138 -6.04 10.91 2.45
C PHE A 138 -7.42 10.57 3.03
N SER A 139 -8.10 11.61 3.49
CA SER A 139 -9.57 11.67 3.51
C SER A 139 -10.04 12.24 2.17
N ARG A 140 -11.36 12.21 1.89
CA ARG A 140 -11.91 12.90 0.72
C ARG A 140 -11.49 14.36 0.65
N GLU A 141 -11.59 15.09 1.76
CA GLU A 141 -11.30 16.51 1.80
C GLU A 141 -9.81 16.79 1.51
N SER A 142 -8.90 16.05 2.17
CA SER A 142 -7.48 16.26 1.93
C SER A 142 -7.06 15.82 0.52
N PHE A 143 -7.70 14.79 -0.04
CA PHE A 143 -7.48 14.35 -1.42
C PHE A 143 -7.90 15.41 -2.43
N GLU A 144 -9.14 15.88 -2.32
CA GLU A 144 -9.69 16.89 -3.24
C GLU A 144 -8.89 18.19 -3.14
N LYS A 145 -8.48 18.60 -1.93
CA LYS A 145 -7.60 19.76 -1.72
C LYS A 145 -6.22 19.57 -2.35
N PHE A 146 -5.59 18.40 -2.17
CA PHE A 146 -4.25 18.12 -2.69
C PHE A 146 -4.19 18.14 -4.22
N TYR A 147 -5.23 17.63 -4.88
CA TYR A 147 -5.31 17.59 -6.35
C TYR A 147 -6.07 18.77 -6.97
N GLY A 148 -6.62 19.68 -6.16
CA GLY A 148 -7.45 20.79 -6.66
C GLY A 148 -8.74 20.34 -7.33
N LEU A 149 -9.34 19.25 -6.88
CA LEU A 149 -10.54 18.65 -7.47
C LEU A 149 -11.82 19.28 -6.93
N GLN A 150 -12.81 19.42 -7.80
CA GLN A 150 -14.15 19.92 -7.49
C GLN A 150 -15.20 18.95 -8.01
N TRP A 151 -15.97 18.35 -7.10
CA TRP A 151 -17.09 17.49 -7.46
C TRP A 151 -18.31 18.33 -7.80
N THR A 152 -18.72 18.30 -9.06
CA THR A 152 -19.81 19.13 -9.58
C THR A 152 -20.91 18.28 -10.18
N GLU A 153 -22.13 18.82 -10.18
CA GLU A 153 -23.18 18.26 -11.03
C GLU A 153 -22.72 18.30 -12.49
N LYS A 154 -23.06 17.26 -13.26
CA LYS A 154 -22.77 17.28 -14.70
C LYS A 154 -23.59 18.45 -15.24
N ASN A 155 -22.95 19.57 -15.54
CA ASN A 155 -23.54 20.51 -16.49
C ASN A 155 -23.59 19.75 -17.82
N ILE A 156 -24.74 19.14 -18.08
CA ILE A 156 -25.16 18.84 -19.43
C ILE A 156 -25.37 20.23 -20.02
N SER A 157 -24.31 20.81 -20.58
CA SER A 157 -24.44 21.93 -21.49
C SER A 157 -25.42 21.46 -22.57
N GLN A 158 -26.56 22.15 -22.62
CA GLN A 158 -27.63 21.97 -23.61
C GLN A 158 -27.10 22.11 -25.03
#